data_AF-A0A8C6YLX7-F1
#
_entry.id   AF-A0A8C6YLX7-F1
#
_cell.length_a   1.000
_cell.length_b   1.000
_cell.length_c   1.000
_cell.angle_alpha   90.00
_cell.angle_beta   90.00
_cell.angle_gamma   90.00
#
_symmetry.space_group_name_H-M   'P 1'
#
loop_
_entity.id
_entity.type
_entity.pdbx_description
1 polymer ?
#
loop_
_entity_poly.entity_id
_entity_poly.type
_entity_poly.pdbx_seq_one_letter_code
_entity_poly.pdbx_strand_id
1 'polypeptide(L)'
;MSGHATNLRVKLPLLCAFLQLATVLLFAFFVQYDSQTSPWLWHEEVQLRSKGPLDHEFYPRYPSFQDVHVMVFLGFGFLMTFLKRYSFGGVAFNFLIASFALQWSILIQGFFHTFHNGKIHVGIESMINADFCAGSVLISFGALLGKTSPVQLLLMAGLEVTLFGINEYILLSLLQVKDAGGSMTIHTFGAYFGLMVSRVLFRPHLDKSRQREGSTYHSDLFAMIGTLFLWVFWPSFNSAVTAHGDDQQRTVMNTYFSLASSTLATFAISALVNQGGQLDMVHIQNAALAGGVIVGTSAEMVLTPFGALIAGCVAGLVATLGFKFLTPILAARLKIQDTCGIHNLHGLPGMLGASLAPWWPLWQPQMPMERGAILKMRSLAMPPDTLCFEDQIYWEVPEEHHDGFQVVEALSTEEADKATQA
;
A
#
# COMPACT_ATOMS: atom_id res chain seq x y z
N MET A 1 17.30 -43.23 8.96
CA MET A 1 16.86 -42.63 7.68
C MET A 1 15.35 -42.83 7.53
N SER A 2 14.53 -41.80 7.81
CA SER A 2 13.08 -41.81 7.55
C SER A 2 12.84 -41.10 6.20
N GLY A 3 12.86 -41.87 5.12
CA GLY A 3 12.82 -41.36 3.73
C GLY A 3 11.45 -40.95 3.19
N HIS A 4 10.44 -40.64 4.01
CA HIS A 4 9.05 -40.50 3.54
C HIS A 4 8.31 -39.19 3.90
N ALA A 5 8.92 -38.24 4.61
CA ALA A 5 8.15 -37.08 5.13
C ALA A 5 7.91 -35.94 4.11
N THR A 6 8.77 -35.76 3.11
CA THR A 6 8.74 -34.61 2.18
C THR A 6 8.40 -34.96 0.72
N ASN A 7 8.09 -36.22 0.42
CA ASN A 7 7.75 -36.62 -0.95
C ASN A 7 6.43 -36.00 -1.40
N LEU A 8 6.48 -35.18 -2.45
CA LEU A 8 5.34 -34.45 -3.02
C LEU A 8 4.67 -35.15 -4.20
N ARG A 9 5.24 -36.26 -4.71
CA ARG A 9 4.85 -36.92 -5.98
C ARG A 9 3.36 -37.28 -6.06
N VAL A 10 2.74 -37.55 -4.90
CA VAL A 10 1.31 -37.89 -4.81
C VAL A 10 0.53 -36.75 -4.16
N LYS A 11 1.00 -36.22 -3.01
CA LYS A 11 0.27 -35.25 -2.20
C LYS A 11 -0.02 -33.94 -2.94
N LEU A 12 0.97 -33.38 -3.63
CA LEU A 12 0.81 -32.08 -4.30
C LEU A 12 -0.08 -32.19 -5.54
N PRO A 13 0.15 -33.11 -6.51
CA PRO A 13 -0.72 -33.24 -7.67
C PRO A 13 -2.17 -33.54 -7.29
N LEU A 14 -2.42 -34.42 -6.31
CA LEU A 14 -3.78 -34.73 -5.86
C LEU A 14 -4.47 -33.50 -5.27
N LEU A 15 -3.79 -32.73 -4.42
CA LEU A 15 -4.38 -31.52 -3.85
C LEU A 15 -4.65 -30.47 -4.93
N CYS A 16 -3.70 -30.22 -5.84
CA CYS A 16 -3.91 -29.28 -6.94
C CYS A 16 -5.07 -29.71 -7.84
N ALA A 17 -5.15 -30.99 -8.22
CA ALA A 17 -6.23 -31.51 -9.04
C ALA A 17 -7.58 -31.40 -8.34
N PHE A 18 -7.64 -31.72 -7.04
CA PHE A 18 -8.84 -31.57 -6.23
C PHE A 18 -9.31 -30.12 -6.15
N LEU A 19 -8.43 -29.20 -5.76
CA LEU A 19 -8.75 -27.78 -5.64
C LEU A 19 -9.18 -27.19 -6.98
N GLN A 20 -8.44 -27.48 -8.05
CA GLN A 20 -8.78 -26.97 -9.38
C GLN A 20 -10.11 -27.53 -9.89
N LEU A 21 -10.38 -28.82 -9.71
CA LEU A 21 -11.66 -29.42 -10.11
C LEU A 21 -12.82 -28.82 -9.30
N ALA A 22 -12.66 -28.67 -7.98
CA ALA A 22 -13.66 -28.06 -7.13
C ALA A 22 -13.96 -26.62 -7.57
N THR A 23 -12.92 -25.81 -7.80
CA THR A 23 -13.06 -24.44 -8.30
C THR A 23 -13.76 -24.40 -9.66
N VAL A 24 -13.37 -25.25 -10.63
CA VAL A 24 -14.01 -25.30 -11.96
C VAL A 24 -15.50 -25.63 -11.84
N LEU A 25 -15.87 -26.60 -11.02
CA LEU A 25 -17.28 -26.96 -10.81
C LEU A 25 -18.07 -25.83 -10.17
N LEU A 26 -17.48 -25.14 -9.18
CA LEU A 26 -18.11 -23.98 -8.54
C LEU A 26 -18.24 -22.79 -9.49
N PHE A 27 -17.24 -22.52 -10.33
CA PHE A 27 -17.32 -21.49 -11.37
C PHE A 27 -18.41 -21.82 -12.37
N ALA A 28 -18.45 -23.06 -12.88
CA ALA A 28 -19.48 -23.49 -13.83
C ALA A 28 -20.89 -23.34 -13.27
N PHE A 29 -21.07 -23.60 -11.97
CA PHE A 29 -22.38 -23.53 -11.34
C PHE A 29 -22.77 -22.12 -10.92
N PHE A 30 -21.86 -21.33 -10.34
CA PHE A 30 -22.17 -20.07 -9.70
C PHE A 30 -21.71 -18.82 -10.45
N VAL A 31 -20.69 -18.87 -11.30
CA VAL A 31 -20.06 -17.65 -11.84
C VAL A 31 -20.57 -17.33 -13.25
N GLN A 32 -20.83 -16.05 -13.51
CA GLN A 32 -21.08 -15.52 -14.85
C GLN A 32 -20.49 -14.11 -15.00
N TYR A 33 -20.36 -13.67 -16.25
CA TYR A 33 -19.96 -12.29 -16.55
C TYR A 33 -21.06 -11.30 -16.16
N ASP A 34 -20.65 -10.14 -15.66
CA ASP A 34 -21.55 -9.02 -15.40
C ASP A 34 -22.09 -8.38 -16.69
N SER A 35 -22.91 -7.35 -16.56
CA SER A 35 -23.53 -6.66 -17.69
C SER A 35 -22.54 -5.89 -18.56
N GLN A 36 -21.39 -5.50 -18.03
CA GLN A 36 -20.36 -4.78 -18.81
C GLN A 36 -19.43 -5.76 -19.54
N THR A 37 -19.26 -6.97 -19.02
CA THR A 37 -18.36 -7.98 -19.58
C THR A 37 -19.08 -8.92 -20.55
N SER A 38 -20.38 -9.13 -20.37
CA SER A 38 -21.20 -9.92 -21.30
C SER A 38 -21.45 -9.12 -22.60
N PRO A 39 -21.04 -9.63 -23.78
CA PRO A 39 -21.22 -8.92 -25.05
C PRO A 39 -22.68 -8.57 -25.35
N TRP A 40 -23.60 -9.46 -24.98
CA TRP A 40 -25.03 -9.31 -25.21
C TRP A 40 -25.64 -8.21 -24.35
N LEU A 41 -25.32 -8.21 -23.05
CA LEU A 41 -25.85 -7.25 -22.09
C LEU A 41 -25.26 -5.85 -22.29
N TRP A 42 -23.97 -5.77 -22.65
CA TRP A 42 -23.31 -4.50 -22.91
C TRP A 42 -23.89 -3.81 -24.16
N HIS A 43 -24.10 -4.55 -25.25
CA HIS A 43 -24.72 -3.98 -26.44
C HIS A 43 -26.14 -3.46 -26.19
N GLU A 44 -26.91 -4.16 -25.35
CA GLU A 44 -28.23 -3.70 -24.91
C GLU A 44 -28.13 -2.41 -24.05
N GLU A 45 -27.20 -2.35 -23.08
CA GLU A 45 -26.98 -1.13 -22.28
C GLU A 45 -26.55 0.06 -23.11
N VAL A 46 -25.65 -0.13 -24.09
CA VAL A 46 -25.20 0.94 -24.99
C VAL A 46 -26.35 1.51 -25.80
N GLN A 47 -27.24 0.65 -26.31
CA GLN A 47 -28.40 1.07 -27.10
C GLN A 47 -29.48 1.75 -26.25
N LEU A 48 -29.73 1.26 -25.03
CA LEU A 48 -30.81 1.77 -24.17
C LEU A 48 -30.42 3.01 -23.36
N ARG A 49 -29.14 3.14 -22.97
CA ARG A 49 -28.66 4.18 -22.04
C ARG A 49 -27.73 5.20 -22.69
N SER A 50 -27.54 5.15 -24.01
CA SER A 50 -26.63 6.03 -24.77
C SER A 50 -25.21 6.06 -24.20
N LYS A 51 -24.73 4.93 -23.65
CA LYS A 51 -23.37 4.80 -23.10
C LYS A 51 -22.33 4.80 -24.22
N GLY A 52 -21.26 5.55 -24.06
CA GLY A 52 -20.09 5.52 -24.93
C GLY A 52 -19.05 4.48 -24.49
N PRO A 53 -17.99 4.24 -25.29
CA PRO A 53 -16.89 3.35 -24.90
C PRO A 53 -16.23 3.75 -23.57
N LEU A 54 -16.15 5.05 -23.28
CA LEU A 54 -15.54 5.57 -22.04
C LEU A 54 -16.36 5.30 -20.77
N ASP A 55 -17.63 4.90 -20.91
CA ASP A 55 -18.49 4.52 -19.78
C ASP A 55 -18.27 3.07 -19.32
N HIS A 56 -17.41 2.31 -20.02
CA HIS A 56 -17.07 0.94 -19.65
C HIS A 56 -15.95 0.96 -18.60
N GLU A 57 -16.20 0.32 -17.45
CA GLU A 57 -15.27 0.28 -16.31
C GLU A 57 -13.90 -0.34 -16.62
N PHE A 58 -13.78 -1.07 -17.73
CA PHE A 58 -12.51 -1.59 -18.20
C PHE A 58 -11.48 -0.48 -18.38
N TYR A 59 -11.82 0.63 -19.05
CA TYR A 59 -10.84 1.68 -19.36
C TYR A 59 -10.27 2.39 -18.13
N PRO A 60 -11.08 2.84 -17.14
CA PRO A 60 -10.53 3.49 -15.96
C PRO A 60 -9.91 2.51 -14.94
N ARG A 61 -10.32 1.23 -14.89
CA ARG A 61 -9.87 0.29 -13.84
C ARG A 61 -8.81 -0.72 -14.30
N TYR A 62 -8.72 -1.06 -15.58
CA TYR A 62 -7.76 -2.06 -16.07
C TYR A 62 -6.30 -1.69 -15.78
N PRO A 63 -5.85 -0.42 -15.92
CA PRO A 63 -4.49 -0.05 -15.53
C PRO A 63 -4.20 -0.29 -14.04
N SER A 64 -5.14 0.08 -13.16
CA SER A 64 -5.01 -0.19 -11.71
C SER A 64 -4.97 -1.70 -11.43
N PHE A 65 -5.78 -2.49 -12.12
CA PHE A 65 -5.69 -3.95 -12.05
C PHE A 65 -4.30 -4.45 -12.43
N GLN A 66 -3.74 -4.01 -13.57
CA GLN A 66 -2.41 -4.45 -14.02
C GLN A 66 -1.34 -4.14 -12.98
N ASP A 67 -1.37 -2.94 -12.39
CA ASP A 67 -0.42 -2.51 -11.37
C ASP A 67 -0.49 -3.40 -10.11
N VAL A 68 -1.72 -3.62 -9.60
CA VAL A 68 -1.94 -4.50 -8.43
C VAL A 68 -1.52 -5.94 -8.75
N HIS A 69 -1.84 -6.44 -9.93
CA HIS A 69 -1.47 -7.78 -10.37
C HIS A 69 0.05 -7.95 -10.45
N VAL A 70 0.77 -6.93 -10.94
CA VAL A 70 2.24 -6.92 -10.94
C VAL A 70 2.80 -6.94 -9.52
N MET A 71 2.19 -6.21 -8.57
CA MET A 71 2.58 -6.27 -7.17
C MET A 71 2.42 -7.68 -6.57
N VAL A 72 1.33 -8.39 -6.88
CA VAL A 72 1.08 -9.77 -6.41
C VAL A 72 2.11 -10.76 -6.95
N PHE A 73 2.38 -10.74 -8.26
CA PHE A 73 3.24 -11.76 -8.88
C PHE A 73 4.73 -11.41 -8.90
N LEU A 74 5.08 -10.17 -9.26
CA LEU A 74 6.47 -9.73 -9.32
C LEU A 74 6.91 -9.08 -8.02
N GLY A 75 6.09 -8.20 -7.44
CA GLY A 75 6.41 -7.48 -6.21
C GLY A 75 6.72 -8.41 -5.04
N PHE A 76 5.71 -9.08 -4.50
CA PHE A 76 5.85 -10.08 -3.44
C PHE A 76 6.74 -11.24 -3.87
N GLY A 77 6.57 -11.74 -5.10
CA GLY A 77 7.32 -12.87 -5.63
C GLY A 77 8.83 -12.66 -5.58
N PHE A 78 9.32 -11.53 -6.07
CA PHE A 78 10.76 -11.21 -6.03
C PHE A 78 11.22 -10.74 -4.65
N LEU A 79 10.42 -9.98 -3.89
CA LEU A 79 10.80 -9.54 -2.53
C LEU A 79 11.20 -10.74 -1.65
N MET A 80 10.46 -11.85 -1.76
CA MET A 80 10.73 -13.09 -1.02
C MET A 80 11.92 -13.91 -1.54
N THR A 81 12.64 -13.45 -2.56
CA THR A 81 13.82 -14.14 -3.10
C THR A 81 15.12 -13.84 -2.34
N PHE A 82 15.09 -12.95 -1.34
CA PHE A 82 16.26 -12.55 -0.55
C PHE A 82 16.96 -13.74 0.13
N LEU A 83 16.22 -14.80 0.49
CA LEU A 83 16.79 -16.03 1.05
C LEU A 83 17.68 -16.74 0.05
N LYS A 84 18.99 -16.75 0.32
CA LYS A 84 20.06 -17.21 -0.60
C LYS A 84 19.94 -18.64 -1.13
N ARG A 85 19.12 -19.50 -0.49
CA ARG A 85 18.86 -20.89 -0.93
C ARG A 85 17.37 -21.23 -0.99
N TYR A 86 16.51 -20.22 -1.08
CA TYR A 86 15.07 -20.40 -1.18
C TYR A 86 14.41 -19.55 -2.27
N SER A 87 15.18 -18.91 -3.16
CA SER A 87 14.63 -18.02 -4.20
C SER A 87 13.59 -18.70 -5.09
N PHE A 88 13.80 -19.96 -5.50
CA PHE A 88 12.79 -20.72 -6.25
C PHE A 88 11.52 -20.96 -5.44
N GLY A 89 11.66 -21.32 -4.16
CA GLY A 89 10.51 -21.50 -3.28
C GLY A 89 9.76 -20.19 -3.03
N GLY A 90 10.48 -19.07 -2.89
CA GLY A 90 9.90 -17.73 -2.77
C GLY A 90 9.02 -17.39 -3.96
N VAL A 91 9.58 -17.37 -5.17
CA VAL A 91 8.83 -16.93 -6.36
C VAL A 91 7.82 -17.97 -6.85
N ALA A 92 8.16 -19.27 -6.86
CA ALA A 92 7.27 -20.30 -7.42
C ALA A 92 6.11 -20.65 -6.49
N PHE A 93 6.32 -20.65 -5.16
CA PHE A 93 5.21 -20.87 -4.23
C PHE A 93 4.33 -19.64 -4.09
N ASN A 94 4.90 -18.42 -4.20
CA ASN A 94 4.11 -17.19 -4.40
C ASN A 94 3.18 -17.35 -5.60
N PHE A 95 3.74 -17.73 -6.76
CA PHE A 95 2.96 -17.92 -7.98
C PHE A 95 1.84 -18.96 -7.81
N LEU A 96 2.16 -20.11 -7.19
CA LEU A 96 1.20 -21.19 -6.95
C LEU A 96 0.03 -20.74 -6.06
N ILE A 97 0.31 -20.12 -4.91
CA ILE A 97 -0.75 -19.77 -3.96
C ILE A 97 -1.54 -18.55 -4.40
N ALA A 98 -0.90 -17.57 -5.06
CA ALA A 98 -1.62 -16.43 -5.64
C ALA A 98 -2.59 -16.93 -6.72
N SER A 99 -2.14 -17.80 -7.64
CA SER A 99 -3.01 -18.34 -8.70
C SER A 99 -4.23 -19.09 -8.17
N PHE A 100 -4.09 -19.79 -7.04
CA PHE A 100 -5.22 -20.43 -6.37
C PHE A 100 -6.10 -19.40 -5.63
N ALA A 101 -5.49 -18.48 -4.89
CA ALA A 101 -6.18 -17.45 -4.12
C ALA A 101 -7.05 -16.56 -4.99
N LEU A 102 -6.59 -16.14 -6.18
CA LEU A 102 -7.39 -15.34 -7.11
C LEU A 102 -8.72 -16.03 -7.46
N GLN A 103 -8.66 -17.31 -7.86
CA GLN A 103 -9.86 -18.05 -8.23
C GLN A 103 -10.78 -18.28 -7.04
N TRP A 104 -10.21 -18.66 -5.89
CA TRP A 104 -10.99 -18.93 -4.70
C TRP A 104 -11.62 -17.65 -4.13
N SER A 105 -10.92 -16.52 -4.22
CA SER A 105 -11.42 -15.22 -3.76
C SER A 105 -12.59 -14.71 -4.58
N ILE A 106 -12.55 -14.87 -5.92
CA ILE A 106 -13.69 -14.55 -6.79
C ILE A 106 -14.96 -15.28 -6.32
N LEU A 107 -14.85 -16.54 -5.89
CA LEU A 107 -15.98 -17.27 -5.35
C LEU A 107 -16.42 -16.72 -3.99
N ILE A 108 -15.49 -16.63 -3.03
CA ILE A 108 -15.82 -16.23 -1.65
C ILE A 108 -16.34 -14.78 -1.59
N GLN A 109 -15.59 -13.81 -2.12
CA GLN A 109 -16.03 -12.41 -2.16
C GLN A 109 -17.28 -12.27 -3.04
N GLY A 110 -17.36 -13.04 -4.13
CA GLY A 110 -18.53 -13.06 -5.01
C GLY A 110 -19.82 -13.49 -4.29
N PHE A 111 -19.76 -14.49 -3.41
CA PHE A 111 -20.90 -14.90 -2.59
C PHE A 111 -21.43 -13.80 -1.66
N PHE A 112 -20.56 -12.91 -1.19
CA PHE A 112 -20.93 -11.82 -0.29
C PHE A 112 -21.39 -10.56 -1.02
N HIS A 113 -20.74 -10.21 -2.14
CA HIS A 113 -20.89 -8.89 -2.76
C HIS A 113 -21.65 -8.89 -4.08
N THR A 114 -21.51 -9.93 -4.90
CA THR A 114 -22.06 -9.95 -6.27
C THR A 114 -22.98 -11.14 -6.55
N PHE A 115 -23.42 -11.84 -5.51
CA PHE A 115 -24.33 -12.98 -5.62
C PHE A 115 -25.79 -12.54 -5.64
N HIS A 116 -26.38 -12.57 -6.83
CA HIS A 116 -27.80 -12.29 -7.03
C HIS A 116 -28.37 -13.20 -8.12
N ASN A 117 -29.67 -13.53 -8.00
CA ASN A 117 -30.35 -14.45 -8.92
C ASN A 117 -29.66 -15.82 -9.06
N GLY A 118 -29.03 -16.30 -7.98
CA GLY A 118 -28.31 -17.57 -7.95
C GLY A 118 -26.95 -17.56 -8.66
N LYS A 119 -26.43 -16.38 -9.04
CA LYS A 119 -25.18 -16.22 -9.77
C LYS A 119 -24.29 -15.12 -9.19
N ILE A 120 -22.98 -15.38 -9.18
CA ILE A 120 -21.90 -14.43 -8.91
C ILE A 120 -21.58 -13.71 -10.22
N HIS A 121 -21.67 -12.39 -10.23
CA HIS A 121 -21.37 -11.57 -11.40
C HIS A 121 -19.96 -11.02 -11.26
N VAL A 122 -19.13 -11.32 -12.26
CA VAL A 122 -17.69 -11.02 -12.24
C VAL A 122 -17.35 -10.00 -13.31
N GLY A 123 -16.58 -8.99 -12.90
CA GLY A 123 -16.00 -7.94 -13.75
C GLY A 123 -14.58 -7.60 -13.30
N ILE A 124 -14.03 -6.49 -13.83
CA ILE A 124 -12.64 -6.08 -13.53
C ILE A 124 -12.43 -5.73 -12.05
N GLU A 125 -13.43 -5.15 -11.40
CA GLU A 125 -13.37 -4.84 -9.97
C GLU A 125 -13.30 -6.11 -9.11
N SER A 126 -14.00 -7.18 -9.51
CA SER A 126 -13.87 -8.49 -8.86
C SER A 126 -12.45 -9.04 -8.97
N MET A 127 -11.74 -8.79 -10.07
CA MET A 127 -10.35 -9.19 -10.25
C MET A 127 -9.42 -8.40 -9.33
N ILE A 128 -9.58 -7.08 -9.24
CA ILE A 128 -8.81 -6.22 -8.32
C ILE A 128 -8.97 -6.68 -6.87
N ASN A 129 -10.21 -6.92 -6.43
CA ASN A 129 -10.50 -7.38 -5.07
C ASN A 129 -9.93 -8.78 -4.79
N ALA A 130 -9.91 -9.66 -5.80
CA ALA A 130 -9.28 -10.97 -5.69
C ALA A 130 -7.75 -10.85 -5.54
N ASP A 131 -7.11 -9.93 -6.25
CA ASP A 131 -5.68 -9.63 -6.09
C ASP A 131 -5.37 -9.02 -4.72
N PHE A 132 -6.23 -8.19 -4.15
CA PHE A 132 -6.10 -7.70 -2.76
C PHE A 132 -6.14 -8.83 -1.73
N CYS A 133 -7.10 -9.75 -1.86
CA CYS A 133 -7.17 -10.93 -1.02
C CYS A 133 -5.92 -11.81 -1.18
N ALA A 134 -5.45 -12.02 -2.41
CA ALA A 134 -4.22 -12.75 -2.69
C ALA A 134 -3.01 -12.06 -2.02
N GLY A 135 -2.93 -10.73 -2.08
CA GLY A 135 -1.92 -9.94 -1.37
C GLY A 135 -1.87 -10.24 0.12
N SER A 136 -3.03 -10.38 0.79
CA SER A 136 -3.09 -10.76 2.21
C SER A 136 -2.49 -12.15 2.48
N VAL A 137 -2.80 -13.13 1.63
CA VAL A 137 -2.20 -14.48 1.69
C VAL A 137 -0.69 -14.45 1.50
N LEU A 138 -0.19 -13.58 0.62
CA LEU A 138 1.24 -13.42 0.36
C LEU A 138 1.97 -12.74 1.54
N ILE A 139 1.29 -11.83 2.25
CA ILE A 139 1.78 -11.30 3.53
C ILE A 139 1.91 -12.45 4.53
N SER A 140 0.88 -13.28 4.70
CA SER A 140 0.94 -14.45 5.59
C SER A 140 2.05 -15.43 5.21
N PHE A 141 2.26 -15.65 3.92
CA PHE A 141 3.35 -16.48 3.41
C PHE A 141 4.72 -15.96 3.85
N GLY A 142 4.92 -14.65 3.93
CA GLY A 142 6.18 -14.06 4.42
C GLY A 142 6.59 -14.50 5.83
N ALA A 143 5.63 -14.74 6.75
CA ALA A 143 5.94 -15.30 8.07
C ALA A 143 6.35 -16.77 7.99
N LEU A 144 5.89 -17.52 6.99
CA LEU A 144 6.09 -18.97 6.85
C LEU A 144 7.20 -19.36 5.86
N LEU A 145 7.72 -18.39 5.11
CA LEU A 145 8.71 -18.56 4.06
C LEU A 145 9.88 -19.44 4.54
N GLY A 146 10.25 -20.43 3.72
CA GLY A 146 11.33 -21.37 4.03
C GLY A 146 10.97 -22.50 5.01
N LYS A 147 9.78 -22.50 5.63
CA LYS A 147 9.41 -23.43 6.71
C LYS A 147 8.21 -24.32 6.40
N THR A 148 7.52 -24.09 5.28
CA THR A 148 6.29 -24.79 4.90
C THR A 148 6.39 -25.38 3.50
N SER A 149 5.66 -26.48 3.28
CA SER A 149 5.54 -27.13 1.97
C SER A 149 4.45 -26.45 1.11
N PRO A 150 4.49 -26.57 -0.23
CA PRO A 150 3.43 -26.04 -1.10
C PRO A 150 2.05 -26.61 -0.78
N VAL A 151 1.99 -27.85 -0.26
CA VAL A 151 0.73 -28.45 0.22
C VAL A 151 0.16 -27.69 1.42
N GLN A 152 1.00 -27.36 2.40
CA GLN A 152 0.57 -26.57 3.57
C GLN A 152 0.15 -25.16 3.16
N LEU A 153 0.86 -24.56 2.20
CA LEU A 153 0.57 -23.22 1.71
C LEU A 153 -0.77 -23.16 0.96
N LEU A 154 -1.11 -24.15 0.15
CA LEU A 154 -2.42 -24.24 -0.51
C LEU A 154 -3.57 -24.42 0.50
N LEU A 155 -3.38 -25.25 1.53
CA LEU A 155 -4.38 -25.42 2.59
C LEU A 155 -4.57 -24.14 3.42
N MET A 156 -3.47 -23.45 3.73
CA MET A 156 -3.50 -22.15 4.40
C MET A 156 -4.26 -21.13 3.54
N ALA A 157 -3.91 -21.01 2.24
CA ALA A 157 -4.55 -20.06 1.33
C ALA A 157 -6.08 -20.30 1.25
N GLY A 158 -6.54 -21.55 1.18
CA GLY A 158 -7.97 -21.84 1.14
C GLY A 158 -8.72 -21.38 2.40
N LEU A 159 -8.12 -21.60 3.58
CA LEU A 159 -8.67 -21.13 4.85
C LEU A 159 -8.62 -19.60 4.96
N GLU A 160 -7.46 -19.02 4.67
CA GLU A 160 -7.21 -17.60 4.82
C GLU A 160 -8.08 -16.74 3.91
N VAL A 161 -8.22 -17.10 2.62
CA VAL A 161 -9.12 -16.41 1.68
C VAL A 161 -10.58 -16.45 2.15
N THR A 162 -11.01 -17.57 2.72
CA THR A 162 -12.37 -17.70 3.28
C THR A 162 -12.58 -16.73 4.45
N LEU A 163 -11.62 -16.69 5.37
CA LEU A 163 -11.66 -15.79 6.53
C LEU A 163 -11.49 -14.32 6.12
N PHE A 164 -10.68 -14.03 5.11
CA PHE A 164 -10.52 -12.71 4.53
C PHE A 164 -11.85 -12.21 4.00
N GLY A 165 -12.54 -12.98 3.16
CA GLY A 165 -13.83 -12.56 2.59
C GLY A 165 -14.91 -12.32 3.66
N ILE A 166 -14.94 -13.15 4.71
CA ILE A 166 -15.83 -12.92 5.86
C ILE A 166 -15.46 -11.62 6.59
N ASN A 167 -14.18 -11.43 6.89
CA ASN A 167 -13.70 -10.25 7.61
C ASN A 167 -13.93 -8.96 6.80
N GLU A 168 -13.63 -8.98 5.51
CA GLU A 168 -13.89 -7.89 4.57
C GLU A 168 -15.38 -7.55 4.54
N TYR A 169 -16.27 -8.54 4.36
CA TYR A 169 -17.71 -8.30 4.36
C TYR A 169 -18.22 -7.69 5.67
N ILE A 170 -17.73 -8.17 6.81
CA ILE A 170 -18.08 -7.59 8.11
C ILE A 170 -17.62 -6.12 8.19
N LEU A 171 -16.37 -5.83 7.86
CA LEU A 171 -15.81 -4.48 7.99
C LEU A 171 -16.45 -3.50 6.99
N LEU A 172 -16.44 -3.83 5.71
CA LEU A 172 -16.83 -2.92 4.65
C LEU A 172 -18.35 -2.85 4.47
N SER A 173 -19.05 -3.98 4.59
CA SER A 173 -20.50 -4.04 4.30
C SER A 173 -21.36 -3.92 5.55
N LEU A 174 -20.98 -4.53 6.69
CA LEU A 174 -21.81 -4.47 7.90
C LEU A 174 -21.45 -3.29 8.80
N LEU A 175 -20.15 -3.04 9.01
CA LEU A 175 -19.66 -1.95 9.86
C LEU A 175 -19.43 -0.64 9.11
N GLN A 176 -19.51 -0.66 7.76
CA GLN A 176 -19.33 0.52 6.90
C GLN A 176 -17.98 1.21 7.13
N VAL A 177 -16.95 0.43 7.46
CA VAL A 177 -15.57 0.90 7.58
C VAL A 177 -15.03 1.20 6.18
N LYS A 178 -14.33 2.32 6.03
CA LYS A 178 -13.56 2.58 4.80
C LYS A 178 -12.12 2.15 4.99
N ASP A 179 -11.59 1.42 4.03
CA ASP A 179 -10.23 0.88 4.07
C ASP A 179 -9.71 0.60 2.66
N ALA A 180 -9.80 1.57 1.74
CA ALA A 180 -9.51 1.35 0.32
C ALA A 180 -8.14 0.69 0.03
N GLY A 181 -7.08 1.11 0.72
CA GLY A 181 -5.75 0.51 0.61
C GLY A 181 -5.46 -0.63 1.57
N GLY A 182 -6.45 -1.06 2.35
CA GLY A 182 -6.38 -2.30 3.11
C GLY A 182 -5.42 -2.33 4.30
N SER A 183 -5.17 -1.22 5.01
CA SER A 183 -4.30 -1.27 6.21
C SER A 183 -4.88 -2.23 7.26
N MET A 184 -6.21 -2.34 7.35
CA MET A 184 -6.89 -3.28 8.24
C MET A 184 -7.14 -4.63 7.55
N THR A 185 -7.90 -4.60 6.46
CA THR A 185 -8.44 -5.80 5.78
C THR A 185 -7.36 -6.64 5.12
N ILE A 186 -6.29 -6.03 4.60
CA ILE A 186 -5.19 -6.73 3.91
C ILE A 186 -3.99 -6.90 4.84
N HIS A 187 -3.41 -5.79 5.29
CA HIS A 187 -2.10 -5.77 5.94
C HIS A 187 -2.15 -6.25 7.38
N THR A 188 -3.02 -5.68 8.20
CA THR A 188 -3.19 -6.11 9.60
C THR A 188 -3.69 -7.56 9.65
N PHE A 189 -4.74 -7.88 8.89
CA PHE A 189 -5.28 -9.24 8.82
C PHE A 189 -4.22 -10.26 8.40
N GLY A 190 -3.56 -10.08 7.25
CA GLY A 190 -2.57 -11.02 6.74
C GLY A 190 -1.34 -11.13 7.66
N ALA A 191 -0.88 -10.02 8.23
CA ALA A 191 0.25 -10.05 9.15
C ALA A 191 -0.07 -10.91 10.38
N TYR A 192 -1.19 -10.65 11.07
CA TYR A 192 -1.50 -11.37 12.30
C TYR A 192 -2.00 -12.80 12.05
N PHE A 193 -2.63 -13.07 10.91
CA PHE A 193 -2.92 -14.44 10.48
C PHE A 193 -1.62 -15.23 10.28
N GLY A 194 -0.69 -14.74 9.46
CA GLY A 194 0.60 -15.39 9.21
C GLY A 194 1.44 -15.58 10.47
N LEU A 195 1.49 -14.58 11.36
CA LEU A 195 2.19 -14.68 12.65
C LEU A 195 1.56 -15.73 13.57
N MET A 196 0.23 -15.83 13.60
CA MET A 196 -0.47 -16.88 14.35
C MET A 196 -0.12 -18.27 13.79
N VAL A 197 -0.15 -18.45 12.47
CA VAL A 197 0.24 -19.73 11.84
C VAL A 197 1.71 -20.04 12.13
N SER A 198 2.60 -19.06 12.05
CA SER A 198 4.03 -19.22 12.40
C SER A 198 4.21 -19.64 13.85
N ARG A 199 3.42 -19.06 14.76
CA ARG A 199 3.43 -19.38 16.19
C ARG A 199 2.93 -20.80 16.49
N VAL A 200 1.92 -21.26 15.78
CA VAL A 200 1.40 -22.64 15.86
C VAL A 200 2.42 -23.62 15.28
N LEU A 201 3.09 -23.25 14.20
CA LEU A 201 4.13 -24.05 13.52
C LEU A 201 5.54 -23.81 14.07
N PHE A 202 5.67 -23.27 15.28
CA PHE A 202 6.97 -22.93 15.87
C PHE A 202 7.95 -24.10 15.85
N ARG A 203 9.16 -23.87 15.34
CA ARG A 203 10.21 -24.88 15.21
C ARG A 203 11.29 -24.68 16.28
N PRO A 204 11.35 -25.50 17.35
CA PRO A 204 12.30 -25.29 18.46
C PRO A 204 13.77 -25.46 18.08
N HIS A 205 14.05 -26.13 16.95
CA HIS A 205 15.41 -26.37 16.45
C HIS A 205 15.66 -25.69 15.09
N LEU A 206 15.00 -24.54 14.84
CA LEU A 206 15.18 -23.78 13.59
C LEU A 206 16.61 -23.24 13.44
N ASP A 207 17.29 -23.01 14.55
CA ASP A 207 18.69 -22.58 14.65
C ASP A 207 19.65 -23.48 13.84
N LYS A 208 19.36 -24.79 13.74
CA LYS A 208 20.11 -25.73 12.87
C LYS A 208 20.13 -25.34 11.40
N SER A 209 19.21 -24.49 10.95
CA SER A 209 19.11 -23.98 9.58
C SER A 209 19.51 -22.51 9.45
N ARG A 210 19.87 -21.83 10.54
CA ARG A 210 20.16 -20.38 10.59
C ARG A 210 21.19 -19.92 9.56
N GLN A 211 22.19 -20.75 9.28
CA GLN A 211 23.19 -20.48 8.24
C GLN A 211 22.61 -20.29 6.83
N ARG A 212 21.37 -20.75 6.56
CA ARG A 212 20.65 -20.59 5.30
C ARG A 212 19.58 -19.49 5.37
N GLU A 213 19.21 -19.07 6.58
CA GLU A 213 18.25 -17.98 6.85
C GLU A 213 18.98 -16.63 6.79
N GLY A 214 19.27 -16.22 5.56
CA GLY A 214 19.95 -14.96 5.25
C GLY A 214 20.16 -14.81 3.75
N SER A 215 20.74 -13.68 3.34
CA SER A 215 20.92 -13.31 1.94
C SER A 215 22.35 -13.47 1.44
N THR A 216 22.52 -13.28 0.14
CA THR A 216 23.78 -12.97 -0.55
C THR A 216 23.55 -11.74 -1.41
N TYR A 217 24.63 -11.13 -1.90
CA TYR A 217 24.57 -9.94 -2.75
C TYR A 217 23.55 -10.06 -3.90
N HIS A 218 23.60 -11.18 -4.65
CA HIS A 218 22.68 -11.38 -5.78
C HIS A 218 21.24 -11.62 -5.34
N SER A 219 21.00 -12.32 -4.23
CA SER A 219 19.62 -12.55 -3.76
C SER A 219 18.99 -11.25 -3.24
N ASP A 220 19.78 -10.36 -2.66
CA ASP A 220 19.32 -9.02 -2.25
C ASP A 220 19.02 -8.11 -3.44
N LEU A 221 19.80 -8.19 -4.53
CA LEU A 221 19.48 -7.49 -5.78
C LEU A 221 18.16 -7.98 -6.39
N PHE A 222 17.90 -9.29 -6.39
CA PHE A 222 16.62 -9.82 -6.84
C PHE A 222 15.47 -9.40 -5.93
N ALA A 223 15.66 -9.38 -4.61
CA ALA A 223 14.66 -8.89 -3.68
C ALA A 223 14.31 -7.42 -3.89
N MET A 224 15.30 -6.58 -4.21
CA MET A 224 15.08 -5.17 -4.54
C MET A 224 14.21 -4.97 -5.78
N ILE A 225 14.23 -5.89 -6.77
CA ILE A 225 13.29 -5.83 -7.90
C ILE A 225 11.85 -5.88 -7.38
N GLY A 226 11.58 -6.80 -6.46
CA GLY A 226 10.28 -6.91 -5.80
C GLY A 226 9.91 -5.66 -5.02
N THR A 227 10.84 -5.14 -4.20
CA THR A 227 10.66 -3.87 -3.49
C THR A 227 10.26 -2.73 -4.42
N LEU A 228 10.95 -2.56 -5.56
CA LEU A 228 10.70 -1.46 -6.48
C LEU A 228 9.35 -1.60 -7.19
N PHE A 229 8.96 -2.80 -7.61
CA PHE A 229 7.63 -3.03 -8.17
C PHE A 229 6.52 -2.74 -7.16
N LEU A 230 6.69 -3.15 -5.90
CA LEU A 230 5.76 -2.80 -4.84
C LEU A 230 5.71 -1.29 -4.62
N TRP A 231 6.86 -0.63 -4.48
CA TRP A 231 6.97 0.79 -4.19
C TRP A 231 6.33 1.65 -5.29
N VAL A 232 6.64 1.36 -6.57
CA VAL A 232 6.17 2.15 -7.72
C VAL A 232 4.66 2.00 -7.93
N PHE A 233 4.11 0.80 -7.72
CA PHE A 233 2.69 0.53 -7.97
C PHE A 233 1.78 0.67 -6.75
N TRP A 234 2.35 0.89 -5.56
CA TRP A 234 1.54 1.11 -4.35
C TRP A 234 0.53 2.25 -4.44
N PRO A 235 0.81 3.40 -5.10
CA PRO A 235 -0.20 4.43 -5.29
C PRO A 235 -1.45 3.91 -6.01
N SER A 236 -1.27 3.09 -7.06
CA SER A 236 -2.37 2.41 -7.74
C SER A 236 -3.07 1.40 -6.83
N PHE A 237 -2.32 0.65 -6.02
CA PHE A 237 -2.87 -0.29 -5.05
C PHE A 237 -3.82 0.39 -4.06
N ASN A 238 -3.40 1.47 -3.43
CA ASN A 238 -4.26 2.17 -2.47
C ASN A 238 -5.46 2.84 -3.13
N SER A 239 -5.38 3.20 -4.42
CA SER A 239 -6.41 3.95 -5.14
C SER A 239 -7.27 3.12 -6.10
N ALA A 240 -7.09 1.79 -6.17
CA ALA A 240 -7.73 0.97 -7.21
C ALA A 240 -9.26 0.88 -7.03
N VAL A 241 -9.72 0.92 -5.77
CA VAL A 241 -11.14 0.79 -5.39
C VAL A 241 -11.73 2.07 -4.80
N THR A 242 -10.95 3.15 -4.72
CA THR A 242 -11.46 4.47 -4.31
C THR A 242 -12.40 5.04 -5.36
N ALA A 243 -13.31 5.93 -4.95
CA ALA A 243 -14.17 6.66 -5.87
C ALA A 243 -13.34 7.44 -6.92
N HIS A 244 -13.77 7.38 -8.18
CA HIS A 244 -13.09 8.07 -9.27
C HIS A 244 -13.09 9.60 -9.09
N GLY A 245 -12.02 10.24 -9.57
CA GLY A 245 -11.83 11.69 -9.47
C GLY A 245 -10.94 12.08 -8.30
N ASP A 246 -11.43 13.00 -7.46
CA ASP A 246 -10.64 13.65 -6.41
C ASP A 246 -10.12 12.66 -5.33
N ASP A 247 -10.95 11.70 -4.91
CA ASP A 247 -10.59 10.69 -3.91
C ASP A 247 -9.44 9.81 -4.40
N GLN A 248 -9.55 9.32 -5.64
CA GLN A 248 -8.51 8.52 -6.29
C GLN A 248 -7.20 9.30 -6.45
N GLN A 249 -7.27 10.53 -6.96
CA GLN A 249 -6.07 11.37 -7.17
C GLN A 249 -5.37 11.70 -5.85
N ARG A 250 -6.14 12.06 -4.81
CA ARG A 250 -5.60 12.34 -3.47
C ARG A 250 -4.95 11.10 -2.86
N THR A 251 -5.56 9.93 -3.04
CA THR A 251 -5.02 8.65 -2.56
C THR A 251 -3.67 8.32 -3.19
N VAL A 252 -3.54 8.52 -4.51
CA VAL A 252 -2.27 8.36 -5.25
C VAL A 252 -1.21 9.30 -4.67
N MET A 253 -1.51 10.59 -4.54
CA MET A 253 -0.55 11.59 -4.04
C MET A 253 -0.12 11.33 -2.60
N ASN A 254 -1.07 11.01 -1.71
CA ASN A 254 -0.76 10.72 -0.31
C ASN A 254 0.10 9.46 -0.18
N THR A 255 -0.19 8.41 -0.95
CA THR A 255 0.62 7.20 -0.97
C THR A 255 2.03 7.48 -1.47
N TYR A 256 2.17 8.26 -2.55
CA TYR A 256 3.46 8.68 -3.10
C TYR A 256 4.31 9.44 -2.07
N PHE A 257 3.76 10.47 -1.43
CA PHE A 257 4.49 11.25 -0.43
C PHE A 257 4.86 10.42 0.80
N SER A 258 3.95 9.56 1.26
CA SER A 258 4.21 8.70 2.41
C SER A 258 5.34 7.70 2.14
N LEU A 259 5.34 7.06 0.96
CA LEU A 259 6.41 6.15 0.55
C LEU A 259 7.77 6.86 0.44
N ALA A 260 7.81 8.06 -0.17
CA ALA A 260 9.03 8.84 -0.26
C ALA A 260 9.60 9.17 1.13
N SER A 261 8.74 9.59 2.06
CA SER A 261 9.17 9.89 3.43
C SER A 261 9.61 8.64 4.21
N SER A 262 8.85 7.54 4.10
CA SER A 262 9.20 6.24 4.70
C SER A 262 10.55 5.73 4.22
N THR A 263 10.87 5.96 2.96
CA THR A 263 12.16 5.59 2.37
C THR A 263 13.30 6.37 3.03
N LEU A 264 13.23 7.71 3.10
CA LEU A 264 14.26 8.52 3.74
C LEU A 264 14.44 8.16 5.23
N ALA A 265 13.33 7.99 5.96
CA ALA A 265 13.36 7.58 7.36
C ALA A 265 14.02 6.20 7.53
N THR A 266 13.71 5.25 6.66
CA THR A 266 14.30 3.90 6.68
C THR A 266 15.81 3.95 6.49
N PHE A 267 16.32 4.69 5.50
CA PHE A 267 17.76 4.82 5.29
C PHE A 267 18.47 5.48 6.49
N ALA A 268 17.90 6.56 7.01
CA ALA A 268 18.45 7.27 8.16
C ALA A 268 18.50 6.38 9.41
N ILE A 269 17.38 5.76 9.77
CA ILE A 269 17.31 4.89 10.95
C ILE A 269 18.18 3.64 10.75
N SER A 270 18.23 3.06 9.55
CA SER A 270 19.09 1.91 9.28
C SER A 270 20.57 2.23 9.54
N ALA A 271 21.05 3.38 9.11
CA ALA A 271 22.42 3.81 9.38
C ALA A 271 22.64 4.04 10.89
N LEU A 272 21.69 4.70 11.57
CA LEU A 272 21.79 5.02 12.99
C LEU A 272 21.81 3.79 13.92
N VAL A 273 21.03 2.75 13.61
CA VAL A 273 20.91 1.55 14.46
C VAL A 273 22.00 0.50 14.19
N ASN A 274 22.84 0.72 13.18
CA ASN A 274 23.96 -0.14 12.85
C ASN A 274 25.27 0.52 13.31
N GLN A 275 26.04 -0.17 14.15
CA GLN A 275 27.18 0.40 14.88
C GLN A 275 28.25 1.05 13.98
N GLY A 276 28.41 0.60 12.74
CA GLY A 276 29.35 1.18 11.78
C GLY A 276 28.70 2.14 10.77
N GLY A 277 27.46 2.58 10.98
CA GLY A 277 26.74 3.47 10.07
C GLY A 277 26.32 2.80 8.75
N GLN A 278 26.52 1.48 8.59
CA GLN A 278 26.20 0.79 7.34
C GLN A 278 24.70 0.55 7.19
N LEU A 279 24.24 0.56 5.95
CA LEU A 279 22.86 0.24 5.59
C LEU A 279 22.64 -1.29 5.57
N ASP A 280 21.46 -1.73 6.01
CA ASP A 280 21.03 -3.13 5.95
C ASP A 280 19.97 -3.30 4.85
N MET A 281 20.23 -4.19 3.90
CA MET A 281 19.33 -4.43 2.78
C MET A 281 17.95 -4.95 3.21
N VAL A 282 17.84 -5.65 4.35
CA VAL A 282 16.54 -6.09 4.86
C VAL A 282 15.68 -4.88 5.26
N HIS A 283 16.29 -3.86 5.87
CA HIS A 283 15.59 -2.61 6.18
C HIS A 283 15.15 -1.92 4.89
N ILE A 284 16.07 -1.74 3.94
CA ILE A 284 15.78 -1.01 2.69
C ILE A 284 14.70 -1.71 1.86
N GLN A 285 14.77 -3.03 1.73
CA GLN A 285 13.83 -3.82 0.92
C GLN A 285 12.40 -3.79 1.50
N ASN A 286 12.26 -3.67 2.82
CA ASN A 286 10.99 -3.85 3.49
C ASN A 286 10.48 -2.56 4.14
N ALA A 287 11.22 -1.95 5.07
CA ALA A 287 10.75 -0.80 5.84
C ALA A 287 10.48 0.45 4.97
N ALA A 288 11.13 0.58 3.81
CA ALA A 288 10.83 1.65 2.85
C ALA A 288 9.37 1.60 2.35
N LEU A 289 8.78 0.41 2.33
CA LEU A 289 7.41 0.14 1.88
C LEU A 289 6.35 0.45 2.95
N ALA A 290 6.75 0.63 4.22
CA ALA A 290 5.83 0.83 5.34
C ALA A 290 4.94 2.09 5.19
N GLY A 291 5.42 3.11 4.47
CA GLY A 291 4.65 4.30 4.11
C GLY A 291 3.41 3.98 3.25
N GLY A 292 3.48 2.98 2.37
CA GLY A 292 2.32 2.56 1.58
C GLY A 292 1.25 1.90 2.46
N VAL A 293 1.69 1.09 3.43
CA VAL A 293 0.81 0.37 4.37
C VAL A 293 0.11 1.33 5.33
N ILE A 294 0.82 2.28 5.95
CA ILE A 294 0.25 3.14 7.01
C ILE A 294 -0.85 4.06 6.49
N VAL A 295 -0.80 4.45 5.22
CA VAL A 295 -1.82 5.34 4.63
C VAL A 295 -2.95 4.60 3.95
N GLY A 296 -2.93 3.26 3.86
CA GLY A 296 -3.95 2.48 3.15
C GLY A 296 -5.40 2.82 3.53
N THR A 297 -5.71 2.91 4.82
CA THR A 297 -7.05 3.33 5.30
C THR A 297 -7.31 4.84 5.11
N SER A 298 -6.31 5.68 5.35
CA SER A 298 -6.49 7.13 5.53
C SER A 298 -6.21 7.97 4.28
N ALA A 299 -5.64 7.37 3.23
CA ALA A 299 -5.23 8.05 2.01
C ALA A 299 -6.43 8.63 1.24
N GLU A 300 -7.57 7.94 1.24
CA GLU A 300 -8.81 8.43 0.61
C GLU A 300 -9.55 9.44 1.49
N MET A 301 -9.45 9.29 2.82
CA MET A 301 -10.40 9.96 3.71
C MET A 301 -10.02 11.43 3.94
N VAL A 302 -8.79 11.77 4.33
CA VAL A 302 -8.53 13.15 4.76
C VAL A 302 -7.04 13.59 4.81
N LEU A 303 -6.04 12.77 4.46
CA LEU A 303 -4.64 13.19 4.62
C LEU A 303 -4.28 14.40 3.74
N THR A 304 -3.63 15.41 4.34
CA THR A 304 -2.89 16.44 3.59
C THR A 304 -1.53 15.87 3.16
N PRO A 305 -0.88 16.43 2.12
CA PRO A 305 0.47 16.00 1.75
C PRO A 305 1.46 16.03 2.93
N PHE A 306 1.33 17.02 3.82
CA PHE A 306 2.12 17.10 5.06
C PHE A 306 1.83 15.93 6.02
N GLY A 307 0.55 15.59 6.22
CA GLY A 307 0.16 14.43 7.02
C GLY A 307 0.70 13.12 6.45
N ALA A 308 0.66 12.96 5.13
CA ALA A 308 1.19 11.79 4.44
C ALA A 308 2.71 11.63 4.65
N LEU A 309 3.48 12.74 4.59
CA LEU A 309 4.91 12.75 4.91
C LEU A 309 5.16 12.33 6.36
N ILE A 310 4.41 12.86 7.33
CA ILE A 310 4.57 12.48 8.74
C ILE A 310 4.28 10.98 8.93
N ALA A 311 3.16 10.50 8.41
CA ALA A 311 2.78 9.09 8.50
C ALA A 311 3.87 8.19 7.90
N GLY A 312 4.39 8.57 6.74
CA GLY A 312 5.49 7.85 6.08
C GLY A 312 6.75 7.80 6.93
N CYS A 313 7.19 8.95 7.46
CA CYS A 313 8.36 9.02 8.33
C CYS A 313 8.21 8.13 9.58
N VAL A 314 7.05 8.19 10.24
CA VAL A 314 6.73 7.35 11.41
C VAL A 314 6.75 5.87 11.04
N ALA A 315 6.13 5.49 9.92
CA ALA A 315 6.08 4.11 9.47
C ALA A 315 7.49 3.55 9.17
N GLY A 316 8.32 4.28 8.43
CA GLY A 316 9.70 3.88 8.13
C GLY A 316 10.56 3.73 9.38
N LEU A 317 10.41 4.64 10.35
CA LEU A 317 11.08 4.57 11.65
C LEU A 317 10.63 3.34 12.44
N VAL A 318 9.32 3.16 12.62
CA VAL A 318 8.76 2.05 13.41
C VAL A 318 9.10 0.71 12.78
N ALA A 319 8.97 0.57 11.46
CA ALA A 319 9.30 -0.65 10.75
C ALA A 319 10.79 -1.00 10.92
N THR A 320 11.69 -0.04 10.72
CA THR A 320 13.15 -0.27 10.84
C THR A 320 13.55 -0.68 12.26
N LEU A 321 13.01 0.00 13.29
CA LEU A 321 13.21 -0.39 14.69
C LEU A 321 12.61 -1.77 14.98
N GLY A 322 11.46 -2.10 14.38
CA GLY A 322 10.83 -3.41 14.47
C GLY A 322 11.71 -4.53 13.94
N PHE A 323 12.32 -4.35 12.77
CA PHE A 323 13.28 -5.30 12.21
C PHE A 323 14.49 -5.49 13.15
N LYS A 324 15.09 -4.39 13.60
CA LYS A 324 16.32 -4.43 14.40
C LYS A 324 16.12 -5.03 15.79
N PHE A 325 15.06 -4.63 16.48
CA PHE A 325 14.89 -4.90 17.91
C PHE A 325 13.70 -5.81 18.22
N LEU A 326 12.56 -5.61 17.57
CA LEU A 326 11.33 -6.32 17.93
C LEU A 326 11.32 -7.76 17.40
N THR A 327 11.72 -7.98 16.15
CA THR A 327 11.72 -9.32 15.52
C THR A 327 12.52 -10.35 16.33
N PRO A 328 13.75 -10.05 16.79
CA PRO A 328 14.48 -10.95 17.67
C PRO A 328 13.76 -11.24 19.00
N ILE A 329 13.07 -10.25 19.57
CA ILE A 329 12.31 -10.40 20.83
C ILE A 329 11.09 -11.31 20.61
N LEU A 330 10.34 -11.12 19.52
CA LEU A 330 9.20 -11.96 19.17
C LEU A 330 9.62 -13.44 19.02
N ALA A 331 10.75 -13.69 18.35
CA ALA A 331 11.29 -15.03 18.19
C ALA A 331 11.73 -15.64 19.53
N ALA A 332 12.48 -14.90 20.35
CA ALA A 332 13.06 -15.40 21.59
C ALA A 332 12.05 -15.56 22.73
N ARG A 333 11.07 -14.66 22.85
CA ARG A 333 10.15 -14.57 23.99
C ARG A 333 8.75 -15.07 23.68
N LEU A 334 8.24 -14.74 22.48
CA LEU A 334 6.87 -15.10 22.09
C LEU A 334 6.81 -16.35 21.22
N LYS A 335 7.95 -16.92 20.83
CA LYS A 335 8.06 -18.09 19.94
C LYS A 335 7.41 -17.84 18.57
N ILE A 336 7.56 -16.63 18.04
CA ILE A 336 7.04 -16.24 16.71
C ILE A 336 8.22 -16.10 15.76
N GLN A 337 8.30 -16.98 14.75
CA GLN A 337 9.39 -17.01 13.79
C GLN A 337 8.95 -16.30 12.51
N ASP A 338 9.20 -14.99 12.41
CA ASP A 338 8.78 -14.17 11.28
C ASP A 338 9.94 -13.99 10.28
N THR A 339 9.87 -14.67 9.12
CA THR A 339 11.01 -14.75 8.19
C THR A 339 11.20 -13.47 7.37
N CYS A 340 10.11 -12.87 6.88
CA CYS A 340 10.19 -11.59 6.16
C CYS A 340 10.02 -10.38 7.08
N GLY A 341 9.80 -10.57 8.39
CA GLY A 341 9.48 -9.48 9.31
C GLY A 341 8.17 -8.80 8.95
N ILE A 342 7.16 -9.58 8.55
CA ILE A 342 5.84 -9.08 8.13
C ILE A 342 5.14 -8.30 9.25
N HIS A 343 5.47 -8.59 10.52
CA HIS A 343 4.99 -7.78 11.63
C HIS A 343 5.46 -6.32 11.52
N ASN A 344 6.69 -6.08 11.06
CA ASN A 344 7.28 -4.74 11.04
C ASN A 344 6.83 -3.93 9.82
N LEU A 345 6.60 -4.60 8.68
CA LEU A 345 6.13 -3.94 7.46
C LEU A 345 4.60 -3.85 7.41
N HIS A 346 3.88 -4.94 7.67
CA HIS A 346 2.44 -5.00 7.47
C HIS A 346 1.65 -4.86 8.77
N GLY A 347 2.06 -5.56 9.84
CA GLY A 347 1.33 -5.58 11.11
C GLY A 347 1.32 -4.22 11.81
N LEU A 348 2.49 -3.73 12.21
CA LEU A 348 2.64 -2.47 12.95
C LEU A 348 2.17 -1.25 12.12
N PRO A 349 2.65 -1.02 10.87
CA PRO A 349 2.12 0.06 10.05
C PRO A 349 0.63 -0.07 9.75
N GLY A 350 0.11 -1.29 9.58
CA GLY A 350 -1.32 -1.54 9.35
C GLY A 350 -2.17 -1.10 10.55
N MET A 351 -1.77 -1.47 11.76
CA MET A 351 -2.43 -1.04 13.00
C MET A 351 -2.35 0.48 13.22
N LEU A 352 -1.20 1.08 12.89
CA LEU A 352 -1.04 2.53 12.96
C LEU A 352 -1.96 3.23 11.95
N GLY A 353 -2.05 2.72 10.72
CA GLY A 353 -2.94 3.27 9.69
C GLY A 353 -4.41 3.20 10.07
N ALA A 354 -4.84 2.07 10.61
CA ALA A 354 -6.18 1.87 11.17
C ALA A 354 -6.48 2.89 12.29
N SER A 355 -5.47 3.19 13.11
CA SER A 355 -5.58 4.15 14.21
C SER A 355 -5.60 5.59 13.71
N LEU A 356 -4.91 5.94 12.64
CA LEU A 356 -4.85 7.32 12.13
C LEU A 356 -6.20 7.80 11.56
N ALA A 357 -6.99 6.90 10.98
CA ALA A 357 -8.22 7.27 10.28
C ALA A 357 -9.28 7.95 11.18
N PRO A 358 -9.57 7.47 12.42
CA PRO A 358 -10.52 8.14 13.31
C PRO A 358 -10.08 9.50 13.86
N TRP A 359 -8.77 9.74 14.04
CA TRP A 359 -8.28 10.96 14.70
C TRP A 359 -8.10 12.14 13.74
N TRP A 360 -7.94 11.87 12.44
CA TRP A 360 -7.61 12.92 11.49
C TRP A 360 -8.72 13.96 11.28
N PRO A 361 -10.03 13.64 11.29
CA PRO A 361 -11.08 14.65 11.29
C PRO A 361 -10.99 15.65 12.48
N LEU A 362 -10.43 15.22 13.62
CA LEU A 362 -10.19 16.07 14.79
C LEU A 362 -8.90 16.91 14.64
N TRP A 363 -8.03 16.53 13.71
CA TRP A 363 -6.76 17.18 13.41
C TRP A 363 -6.80 18.02 12.12
N GLN A 364 -7.95 18.13 11.46
CA GLN A 364 -8.17 19.21 10.52
C GLN A 364 -8.22 20.50 11.33
N PRO A 365 -7.23 21.41 11.22
CA PRO A 365 -7.55 22.79 11.50
C PRO A 365 -8.66 23.12 10.49
N GLN A 366 -9.82 23.61 10.94
CA GLN A 366 -10.55 24.51 10.05
C GLN A 366 -9.48 25.53 9.62
N MET A 367 -9.10 25.57 8.35
CA MET A 367 -8.07 26.48 7.86
C MET A 367 -8.73 27.78 7.42
N PRO A 368 -8.92 28.79 8.30
CA PRO A 368 -9.10 30.14 7.81
C PRO A 368 -7.73 30.64 7.32
N MET A 369 -7.72 31.16 6.10
CA MET A 369 -7.20 32.48 5.71
C MET A 369 -5.88 33.05 6.30
N GLU A 370 -5.00 32.30 6.97
CA GLU A 370 -3.85 32.90 7.69
C GLU A 370 -2.49 32.80 6.96
N ARG A 371 -2.42 32.15 5.79
CA ARG A 371 -1.15 32.09 5.02
C ARG A 371 -0.78 33.42 4.35
N GLY A 372 -1.68 34.40 4.31
CA GLY A 372 -1.36 35.77 3.88
C GLY A 372 -0.60 36.59 4.93
N ALA A 373 -0.62 36.20 6.20
CA ALA A 373 -0.03 37.00 7.28
C ALA A 373 1.51 37.03 7.24
N ILE A 374 2.15 35.92 6.83
CA ILE A 374 3.61 35.84 6.68
C ILE A 374 4.07 36.74 5.53
N LEU A 375 3.32 36.78 4.43
CA LEU A 375 3.61 37.67 3.29
C LEU A 375 3.23 39.14 3.56
N LYS A 376 2.48 39.43 4.64
CA LYS A 376 2.17 40.79 5.12
C LYS A 376 3.17 41.32 6.15
N MET A 377 4.25 40.59 6.45
CA MET A 377 5.29 41.08 7.36
C MET A 377 6.01 42.28 6.75
N ARG A 378 5.92 43.45 7.42
CA ARG A 378 6.51 44.73 6.96
C ARG A 378 8.03 44.66 6.74
N SER A 379 8.72 43.68 7.32
CA SER A 379 10.17 43.47 7.13
C SER A 379 10.53 42.89 5.76
N LEU A 380 9.57 42.48 4.95
CA LEU A 380 9.80 41.87 3.63
C LEU A 380 9.96 42.90 2.50
N ALA A 381 10.18 44.18 2.85
CA ALA A 381 10.46 45.27 1.91
C ALA A 381 9.44 45.34 0.75
N MET A 382 8.15 45.14 1.04
CA MET A 382 7.08 45.26 0.05
C MET A 382 6.92 46.72 -0.41
N PRO A 383 6.56 46.96 -1.69
CA PRO A 383 6.31 48.31 -2.14
C PRO A 383 5.05 48.85 -1.45
N PRO A 384 4.97 50.16 -1.13
CA PRO A 384 3.73 50.75 -0.65
C PRO A 384 2.67 50.68 -1.76
N ASP A 385 1.39 50.64 -1.38
CA ASP A 385 0.28 50.44 -2.32
C ASP A 385 0.26 51.46 -3.48
N THR A 386 0.78 52.67 -3.23
CA THR A 386 0.88 53.77 -4.20
C THR A 386 2.01 53.60 -5.22
N LEU A 387 2.92 52.66 -5.00
CA LEU A 387 4.09 52.41 -5.85
C LEU A 387 4.18 50.94 -6.34
N CYS A 388 3.11 50.15 -6.21
CA CYS A 388 3.08 48.83 -6.83
C CYS A 388 3.32 48.94 -8.36
N PHE A 389 4.10 48.01 -8.91
CA PHE A 389 4.48 47.94 -10.34
C PHE A 389 5.48 49.01 -10.82
N GLU A 390 6.23 49.63 -9.92
CA GLU A 390 7.30 50.59 -10.23
C GLU A 390 8.69 49.96 -10.07
N ASP A 391 9.46 49.92 -11.16
CA ASP A 391 10.78 49.30 -11.21
C ASP A 391 11.83 50.11 -10.42
N GLN A 392 11.65 51.43 -10.28
CA GLN A 392 12.57 52.32 -9.55
C GLN A 392 12.70 51.99 -8.05
N ILE A 393 11.81 51.18 -7.47
CA ILE A 393 11.87 50.78 -6.04
C ILE A 393 12.99 49.80 -5.77
N TYR A 394 13.32 48.95 -6.74
CA TYR A 394 14.28 47.85 -6.56
C TYR A 394 15.44 47.89 -7.57
N TRP A 395 15.38 48.75 -8.58
CA TRP A 395 16.33 48.81 -9.69
C TRP A 395 16.72 50.25 -10.03
N GLU A 396 17.97 50.45 -10.47
CA GLU A 396 18.47 51.74 -10.96
C GLU A 396 18.03 51.93 -12.43
N VAL A 397 17.20 52.94 -12.70
CA VAL A 397 16.57 53.18 -14.02
C VAL A 397 17.17 54.44 -14.67
N PRO A 398 17.40 54.47 -16.00
CA PRO A 398 18.01 55.63 -16.70
C PRO A 398 17.20 56.93 -16.64
N GLU A 399 17.88 58.08 -16.63
CA GLU A 399 17.28 59.40 -16.30
C GLU A 399 16.12 59.85 -17.22
N GLU A 400 16.03 59.31 -18.43
CA GLU A 400 15.02 59.68 -19.43
C GLU A 400 13.59 59.20 -19.07
N HIS A 401 13.39 58.51 -17.93
CA HIS A 401 12.12 57.95 -17.48
C HIS A 401 11.67 58.39 -16.06
N HIS A 402 12.22 59.47 -15.50
CA HIS A 402 11.88 59.94 -14.14
C HIS A 402 10.60 60.79 -13.99
N ASP A 403 9.87 61.06 -15.08
CA ASP A 403 8.70 61.94 -15.03
C ASP A 403 7.51 61.26 -14.32
N GLY A 404 7.43 61.45 -12.99
CA GLY A 404 6.33 61.01 -12.14
C GLY A 404 6.73 60.59 -10.73
N PHE A 405 7.97 60.13 -10.53
CA PHE A 405 8.39 59.53 -9.25
C PHE A 405 8.48 60.54 -8.09
N GLN A 406 9.01 61.74 -8.35
CA GLN A 406 9.16 62.80 -7.32
C GLN A 406 7.82 63.31 -6.76
N VAL A 407 6.73 63.21 -7.52
CA VAL A 407 5.39 63.62 -7.07
C VAL A 407 4.76 62.57 -6.14
N VAL A 408 5.06 61.29 -6.37
CA VAL A 408 4.52 60.18 -5.57
C VAL A 408 5.30 60.00 -4.26
N GLU A 409 6.62 60.25 -4.26
CA GLU A 409 7.46 60.22 -3.05
C GLU A 409 7.00 61.28 -2.01
N ALA A 410 6.60 62.48 -2.47
CA ALA A 410 6.04 63.55 -1.64
C ALA A 410 4.67 63.21 -1.01
N LEU A 411 3.85 62.40 -1.69
CA LEU A 411 2.55 61.94 -1.17
C LEU A 411 2.73 60.80 -0.14
N SER A 412 3.72 59.93 -0.35
CA SER A 412 4.02 58.82 0.56
C SER A 412 4.59 59.27 1.91
N THR A 413 5.34 60.38 1.94
CA THR A 413 5.88 60.97 3.17
C THR A 413 4.78 61.62 4.03
N GLU A 414 3.77 62.23 3.40
CA GLU A 414 2.58 62.76 4.10
C GLU A 414 1.70 61.65 4.74
N GLU A 415 1.62 60.46 4.13
CA GLU A 415 0.87 59.33 4.70
C GLU A 415 1.63 58.62 5.84
N ALA A 416 2.96 58.55 5.76
CA ALA A 416 3.80 57.99 6.82
C ALA A 416 3.75 58.83 8.11
N ASP A 417 3.70 60.16 8.00
CA ASP A 417 3.56 61.05 9.16
C ASP A 417 2.20 60.93 9.85
N LYS A 418 1.12 60.64 9.10
CA LYS A 418 -0.21 60.38 9.68
C LYS A 418 -0.31 59.04 10.40
N ALA A 419 0.47 58.03 9.99
CA ALA A 419 0.47 56.70 10.61
C ALA A 419 1.27 56.62 11.92
N THR A 420 2.12 57.61 12.22
CA THR A 420 2.95 57.64 13.45
C THR A 420 2.24 58.34 14.62
N GLN A 421 1.05 58.93 14.38
CA GLN A 421 0.23 59.60 15.39
C GLN A 421 -1.04 58.82 15.81
N ALA A 422 -1.16 57.54 15.46
CA ALA A 422 -2.30 56.67 15.79
C ALA A 422 -1.89 55.47 16.65
#